data_AF-A0AAV5AZ90-F1
#
_entry.id   AF-A0AAV5AZ90-F1
#
_cell.length_a   1.000
_cell.length_b   1.000
_cell.length_c   1.000
_cell.angle_alpha   90.00
_cell.angle_beta   90.00
_cell.angle_gamma   90.00
#
_symmetry.space_group_name_H-M   'P 1'
#
loop_
_entity.id
_entity.type
_entity.pdbx_description
1 polymer ?
#
loop_
_entity_poly.entity_id
_entity_poly.type
_entity_poly.pdbx_seq_one_letter_code
_entity_poly.pdbx_strand_id
1 'polypeptide(L)'
;MVKFILFFLLLTSCENRKQIKEDSVINITKEKKGDKELQTLLNLKNKDTMREKFDFELFEKVKKASGVYVKPNGDMVVSMDWYEEEDASDKLVGGYIREIIGKPPFVTIIKKFYIDGYIKEKKTLLGQYLLIGTSEYYDKYGKLTQVNEENTYGKIKPDDVLKFIEKQGVINLKTGKGFFIGNPLNVELSFYVGYGKPRDATTENDYYIIGLKYKGGEAETVPSGEPLRASDLFYYMNSETGQVYTEEEFENHNKSPKTTTFQGKTYTEEEWQAFEEEQWEKYQAKGTKKSFWDRLFG
;
A
#
# COMPACT_ATOMS: atom_id res chain seq x y z
N MET A 1 47.60 -17.95 24.59
CA MET A 1 47.45 -17.68 23.15
C MET A 1 45.95 -17.62 22.77
N VAL A 2 45.14 -16.85 23.53
CA VAL A 2 43.66 -16.78 23.36
C VAL A 2 43.13 -15.32 23.47
N LYS A 3 44.01 -14.34 23.69
CA LYS A 3 43.61 -12.92 23.83
C LYS A 3 43.70 -12.09 22.55
N PHE A 4 44.15 -12.66 21.43
CA PHE A 4 44.28 -11.93 20.15
C PHE A 4 43.15 -12.21 19.14
N ILE A 5 42.26 -13.16 19.42
CA ILE A 5 41.18 -13.55 18.49
C ILE A 5 39.88 -12.76 18.74
N LEU A 6 39.66 -12.22 19.95
CA LEU A 6 38.45 -11.47 20.27
C LEU A 6 38.40 -10.06 19.64
N PHE A 7 39.55 -9.46 19.33
CA PHE A 7 39.61 -8.11 18.78
C PHE A 7 39.34 -8.07 17.27
N PHE A 8 39.64 -9.15 16.55
CA PHE A 8 39.36 -9.26 15.11
C PHE A 8 37.88 -9.53 14.80
N LEU A 9 37.14 -10.20 15.69
CA LEU A 9 35.70 -10.45 15.52
C LEU A 9 34.83 -9.20 15.75
N LEU A 10 35.32 -8.24 16.55
CA LEU A 10 34.63 -6.96 16.79
C LEU A 10 34.81 -5.97 15.65
N LEU A 11 35.96 -5.98 14.96
CA LEU A 11 36.19 -5.10 13.80
C LEU A 11 35.41 -5.56 12.55
N THR A 12 35.28 -6.88 12.34
CA THR A 12 34.43 -7.41 11.24
C THR A 12 32.92 -7.16 11.45
N SER A 13 32.48 -6.92 12.69
CA SER A 13 31.07 -6.57 12.97
C SER A 13 30.74 -5.11 12.65
N CYS A 14 31.70 -4.19 12.79
CA CYS A 14 31.49 -2.77 12.48
C CYS A 14 31.61 -2.47 10.98
N GLU A 15 32.51 -3.13 10.24
CA GLU A 15 32.61 -2.96 8.78
C GLU A 15 31.39 -3.55 8.06
N ASN A 16 30.90 -4.73 8.46
CA ASN A 16 29.65 -5.28 7.91
C ASN A 16 28.43 -4.40 8.23
N ARG A 17 28.40 -3.69 9.37
CA ARG A 17 27.26 -2.82 9.73
C ARG A 17 27.28 -1.48 9.02
N LYS A 18 28.45 -1.01 8.54
CA LYS A 18 28.55 0.15 7.64
C LYS A 18 28.22 -0.23 6.19
N GLN A 19 28.64 -1.41 5.73
CA GLN A 19 28.32 -1.89 4.39
C GLN A 19 26.81 -2.19 4.22
N ILE A 20 26.15 -2.69 5.27
CA ILE A 20 24.68 -2.89 5.28
C ILE A 20 23.89 -1.58 5.32
N LYS A 21 24.48 -0.45 5.76
CA LYS A 21 23.81 0.87 5.75
C LYS A 21 23.91 1.61 4.42
N GLU A 22 24.83 1.23 3.53
CA GLU A 22 24.96 1.85 2.20
C GLU A 22 24.27 1.05 1.08
N ASP A 23 23.94 -0.23 1.30
CA ASP A 23 23.27 -1.08 0.29
C ASP A 23 21.73 -1.03 0.32
N SER A 24 21.10 -0.17 1.13
CA SER A 24 19.62 -0.06 1.20
C SER A 24 19.00 0.87 0.13
N VAL A 25 19.80 1.44 -0.78
CA VAL A 25 19.28 2.23 -1.91
C VAL A 25 19.09 1.32 -3.12
N ILE A 26 17.98 0.58 -3.12
CA ILE A 26 17.63 -0.32 -4.24
C ILE A 26 17.03 0.52 -5.37
N ASN A 27 17.88 0.91 -6.32
CA ASN A 27 17.45 1.41 -7.64
C ASN A 27 16.87 0.25 -8.45
N ILE A 28 15.54 0.12 -8.46
CA ILE A 28 14.84 -0.79 -9.35
C ILE A 28 14.75 -0.13 -10.72
N THR A 29 15.70 -0.42 -11.60
CA THR A 29 15.51 -0.15 -13.03
C THR A 29 15.92 -1.34 -13.87
N LYS A 30 14.98 -1.77 -14.71
CA LYS A 30 15.06 -2.72 -15.83
C LYS A 30 14.85 -4.21 -15.50
N GLU A 31 13.59 -4.62 -15.60
CA GLU A 31 13.25 -5.86 -16.31
C GLU A 31 12.04 -5.62 -17.21
N LYS A 32 12.27 -5.65 -18.53
CA LYS A 32 11.37 -5.12 -19.58
C LYS A 32 10.61 -6.22 -20.33
N LYS A 33 10.34 -7.36 -19.69
CA LYS A 33 9.75 -8.54 -20.37
C LYS A 33 8.39 -9.01 -19.83
N GLY A 34 7.96 -8.50 -18.67
CA GLY A 34 6.63 -8.78 -18.08
C GLY A 34 5.52 -7.81 -18.51
N ASP A 35 5.86 -6.60 -18.97
CA ASP A 35 4.89 -5.52 -19.25
C ASP A 35 3.91 -5.83 -20.38
N LYS A 36 4.23 -6.74 -21.30
CA LYS A 36 3.46 -6.86 -22.55
C LYS A 36 2.07 -7.47 -22.34
N GLU A 37 1.90 -8.38 -21.37
CA GLU A 37 0.59 -8.96 -21.06
C GLU A 37 -0.32 -8.00 -20.29
N LEU A 38 0.24 -7.25 -19.33
CA LEU A 38 -0.46 -6.16 -18.63
C LEU A 38 -0.84 -5.04 -19.61
N GLN A 39 0.08 -4.58 -20.45
CA GLN A 39 -0.18 -3.58 -21.50
C GLN A 39 -1.26 -4.04 -22.51
N THR A 40 -1.40 -5.36 -22.74
CA THR A 40 -2.44 -5.92 -23.60
C THR A 40 -3.80 -6.00 -22.90
N LEU A 41 -3.83 -6.31 -21.60
CA LEU A 41 -5.03 -6.18 -20.75
C LEU A 41 -5.51 -4.72 -20.65
N LEU A 42 -4.56 -3.77 -20.65
CA LEU A 42 -4.79 -2.33 -20.51
C LEU A 42 -5.25 -1.65 -21.82
N ASN A 43 -4.98 -2.23 -22.99
CA ASN A 43 -5.25 -1.65 -24.31
C ASN A 43 -6.43 -2.29 -25.07
N LEU A 44 -7.49 -2.71 -24.38
CA LEU A 44 -8.75 -3.06 -25.03
C LEU A 44 -9.41 -1.80 -25.63
N LYS A 45 -8.98 -1.39 -26.84
CA LYS A 45 -9.66 -0.35 -27.63
C LYS A 45 -10.40 -0.91 -28.85
N ASN A 46 -11.68 -0.52 -28.87
CA ASN A 46 -12.55 -0.23 -30.01
C ASN A 46 -12.88 -1.37 -30.98
N LYS A 47 -13.91 -2.13 -30.59
CA LYS A 47 -14.93 -2.60 -31.51
C LYS A 47 -16.16 -1.69 -31.31
N ASP A 48 -17.02 -1.48 -32.31
CA ASP A 48 -18.33 -0.83 -32.12
C ASP A 48 -19.18 -1.67 -31.16
N THR A 49 -18.87 -1.58 -29.87
CA THR A 49 -19.48 -2.35 -28.81
C THR A 49 -20.71 -1.61 -28.35
N MET A 50 -21.87 -2.22 -28.60
CA MET A 50 -23.11 -1.90 -27.92
C MET A 50 -22.81 -1.66 -26.43
N ARG A 51 -23.25 -0.51 -25.90
CA ARG A 51 -23.04 -0.13 -24.50
C ARG A 51 -23.46 -1.28 -23.60
N GLU A 52 -22.56 -1.72 -22.72
CA GLU A 52 -22.79 -2.86 -21.83
C GLU A 52 -24.07 -2.65 -21.03
N LYS A 53 -24.87 -3.71 -20.92
CA LYS A 53 -26.07 -3.76 -20.08
C LYS A 53 -25.86 -4.71 -18.91
N PHE A 54 -26.55 -4.43 -17.81
CA PHE A 54 -26.59 -5.30 -16.65
C PHE A 54 -27.16 -6.67 -17.03
N ASP A 55 -26.46 -7.72 -16.61
CA ASP A 55 -26.81 -9.11 -16.91
C ASP A 55 -27.70 -9.68 -15.79
N PHE A 56 -29.01 -9.56 -15.96
CA PHE A 56 -29.99 -10.08 -15.00
C PHE A 56 -30.00 -11.61 -14.92
N GLU A 57 -29.60 -12.32 -15.97
CA GLU A 57 -29.48 -13.78 -15.92
C GLU A 57 -28.31 -14.22 -15.05
N LEU A 58 -27.17 -13.51 -15.16
CA LEU A 58 -26.04 -13.69 -14.25
C LEU A 58 -26.42 -13.32 -12.82
N PHE A 59 -27.15 -12.21 -12.61
CA PHE A 59 -27.60 -11.79 -11.30
C PHE A 59 -28.38 -12.90 -10.57
N GLU A 60 -29.34 -13.54 -11.25
CA GLU A 60 -30.11 -14.65 -10.68
C GLU A 60 -29.25 -15.88 -10.36
N LYS A 61 -28.17 -16.12 -11.11
CA LYS A 61 -27.19 -17.17 -10.80
C LYS A 61 -26.36 -16.82 -9.57
N VAL A 62 -25.90 -15.57 -9.45
CA VAL A 62 -25.12 -15.10 -8.30
C VAL A 62 -25.97 -15.12 -7.02
N LYS A 63 -27.22 -14.68 -7.05
CA LYS A 63 -28.13 -14.74 -5.87
C LYS A 63 -28.35 -16.16 -5.35
N LYS A 64 -28.31 -17.17 -6.23
CA LYS A 64 -28.43 -18.58 -5.86
C LYS A 64 -27.11 -19.15 -5.35
N ALA A 65 -25.98 -18.52 -5.65
CA ALA A 65 -24.69 -18.91 -5.11
C ALA A 65 -24.59 -18.49 -3.64
N SER A 66 -24.18 -19.41 -2.76
CA SER A 66 -23.88 -19.08 -1.37
C SER A 66 -22.44 -18.53 -1.28
N GLY A 67 -22.27 -17.27 -1.67
CA GLY A 67 -20.97 -16.58 -1.71
C GLY A 67 -20.50 -16.26 -3.12
N VAL A 68 -19.19 -16.39 -3.38
CA VAL A 68 -18.58 -16.05 -4.66
C VAL A 68 -19.06 -16.99 -5.78
N TYR A 69 -19.49 -16.41 -6.90
CA TYR A 69 -19.83 -17.17 -8.11
C TYR A 69 -18.63 -17.23 -9.06
N VAL A 70 -18.15 -18.43 -9.36
CA VAL A 70 -17.02 -18.65 -10.28
C VAL A 70 -17.56 -18.93 -11.69
N LYS A 71 -17.21 -18.06 -12.64
CA LYS A 71 -17.54 -18.21 -14.05
C LYS A 71 -16.75 -19.34 -14.70
N PRO A 72 -17.20 -19.91 -15.83
CA PRO A 72 -16.47 -20.97 -16.55
C PRO A 72 -15.05 -20.58 -16.99
N ASN A 73 -14.78 -19.29 -17.19
CA ASN A 73 -13.46 -18.77 -17.55
C ASN A 73 -12.52 -18.56 -16.35
N GLY A 74 -12.99 -18.85 -15.13
CA GLY A 74 -12.24 -18.69 -13.87
C GLY A 74 -12.42 -17.33 -13.19
N ASP A 75 -13.06 -16.35 -13.84
CA ASP A 75 -13.36 -15.07 -13.20
C ASP A 75 -14.40 -15.26 -12.09
N MET A 76 -14.29 -14.46 -11.04
CA MET A 76 -15.11 -14.58 -9.84
C MET A 76 -15.99 -13.37 -9.68
N VAL A 77 -17.31 -13.55 -9.59
CA VAL A 77 -18.23 -12.49 -9.18
C VAL A 77 -18.34 -12.54 -7.66
N VAL A 78 -17.76 -11.54 -7.01
CA VAL A 78 -17.68 -11.45 -5.54
C VAL A 78 -18.94 -10.82 -4.96
N SER A 79 -19.49 -9.83 -5.64
CA SER A 79 -20.77 -9.22 -5.27
C SER A 79 -21.47 -8.69 -6.52
N MET A 80 -22.79 -8.80 -6.54
CA MET A 80 -23.63 -8.30 -7.61
C MET A 80 -24.95 -7.89 -6.99
N ASP A 81 -25.32 -6.62 -7.15
CA ASP A 81 -26.48 -6.03 -6.49
C ASP A 81 -27.27 -5.15 -7.47
N TRP A 82 -28.56 -5.00 -7.20
CA TRP A 82 -29.47 -4.12 -7.93
C TRP A 82 -30.31 -3.35 -6.93
N TYR A 83 -30.25 -2.02 -7.00
CA TYR A 83 -30.92 -1.12 -6.07
C TYR A 83 -31.94 -0.23 -6.80
N GLU A 84 -33.18 -0.26 -6.33
CA GLU A 84 -34.26 0.60 -6.83
C GLU A 84 -34.34 1.91 -6.03
N GLU A 85 -34.99 2.94 -6.57
CA GLU A 85 -34.99 4.30 -6.01
C GLU A 85 -35.49 4.38 -4.57
N GLU A 86 -36.41 3.52 -4.15
CA GLU A 86 -36.95 3.53 -2.77
C GLU A 86 -35.99 2.90 -1.74
N ASP A 87 -35.10 2.01 -2.17
CA ASP A 87 -34.21 1.20 -1.31
C ASP A 87 -32.76 1.71 -1.29
N ALA A 88 -32.44 2.74 -2.09
CA ALA A 88 -31.08 3.20 -2.32
C ALA A 88 -30.79 4.58 -1.71
N SER A 89 -29.54 4.83 -1.31
CA SER A 89 -29.06 6.21 -1.30
C SER A 89 -28.97 6.71 -2.75
N ASP A 90 -29.28 7.97 -3.03
CA ASP A 90 -29.22 8.58 -4.39
C ASP A 90 -27.94 8.24 -5.19
N LYS A 91 -26.84 7.93 -4.50
CA LYS A 91 -25.54 7.58 -5.10
C LYS A 91 -25.45 6.15 -5.63
N LEU A 92 -26.36 5.25 -5.27
CA LEU A 92 -26.30 3.81 -5.54
C LEU A 92 -27.46 3.24 -6.37
N VAL A 93 -28.40 4.08 -6.83
CA VAL A 93 -29.51 3.65 -7.70
C VAL A 93 -28.97 2.95 -8.96
N GLY A 94 -29.49 1.75 -9.25
CA GLY A 94 -29.12 0.88 -10.38
C GLY A 94 -28.30 -0.35 -9.98
N GLY A 95 -27.47 -0.84 -10.90
CA GLY A 95 -26.71 -2.08 -10.73
C GLY A 95 -25.28 -1.87 -10.23
N TYR A 96 -24.76 -2.82 -9.46
CA TYR A 96 -23.37 -2.90 -9.02
C TYR A 96 -22.81 -4.30 -9.27
N ILE A 97 -21.58 -4.40 -9.77
CA ILE A 97 -20.86 -5.66 -9.92
C ILE A 97 -19.42 -5.48 -9.45
N ARG A 98 -18.94 -6.40 -8.61
CA ARG A 98 -17.53 -6.56 -8.26
C ARG A 98 -17.04 -7.92 -8.72
N GLU A 99 -16.09 -7.91 -9.64
CA GLU A 99 -15.51 -9.11 -10.25
C GLU A 99 -14.01 -9.18 -9.95
N ILE A 100 -13.46 -10.38 -9.83
CA ILE A 100 -12.03 -10.61 -9.77
C ILE A 100 -11.65 -11.43 -11.00
N ILE A 101 -10.66 -10.95 -11.74
CA ILE A 101 -10.15 -11.66 -12.91
C ILE A 101 -9.43 -12.93 -12.47
N GLY A 102 -9.79 -14.07 -13.04
CA GLY A 102 -9.38 -15.42 -12.62
C GLY A 102 -7.91 -15.77 -12.90
N LYS A 103 -7.04 -14.78 -13.10
CA LYS A 103 -5.62 -14.95 -13.41
C LYS A 103 -4.77 -13.92 -12.66
N PRO A 104 -3.58 -14.30 -12.19
CA PRO A 104 -2.68 -13.37 -11.53
C PRO A 104 -2.09 -12.34 -12.53
N PRO A 105 -1.74 -11.12 -12.07
CA PRO A 105 -2.00 -10.57 -10.74
C PRO A 105 -3.52 -10.31 -10.58
N PHE A 106 -4.15 -10.88 -9.56
CA PHE A 106 -5.61 -10.82 -9.42
C PHE A 106 -6.06 -9.36 -9.27
N VAL A 107 -6.76 -8.84 -10.28
CA VAL A 107 -7.32 -7.48 -10.28
C VAL A 107 -8.83 -7.53 -10.07
N THR A 108 -9.34 -6.48 -9.43
CA THR A 108 -10.78 -6.31 -9.24
C THR A 108 -11.35 -5.41 -10.34
N ILE A 109 -12.43 -5.80 -10.98
CA ILE A 109 -13.25 -4.93 -11.82
C ILE A 109 -14.48 -4.51 -11.04
N ILE A 110 -14.71 -3.20 -10.95
CA ILE A 110 -15.95 -2.63 -10.44
C ILE A 110 -16.73 -2.05 -11.61
N LYS A 111 -18.00 -2.42 -11.69
CA LYS A 111 -18.95 -1.84 -12.65
C LYS A 111 -20.14 -1.27 -11.90
N LYS A 112 -20.61 -0.12 -12.33
CA LYS A 112 -21.92 0.41 -11.93
C LYS A 112 -22.78 0.65 -13.14
N PHE A 113 -24.08 0.55 -12.95
CA PHE A 113 -25.09 0.66 -13.99
C PHE A 113 -26.15 1.67 -13.55
N TYR A 114 -26.71 2.39 -14.51
CA TYR A 114 -27.91 3.19 -14.30
C TYR A 114 -29.12 2.29 -14.08
N ILE A 115 -30.23 2.87 -13.61
CA ILE A 115 -31.50 2.17 -13.38
C ILE A 115 -32.10 1.59 -14.67
N ASP A 116 -31.77 2.17 -15.83
CA ASP A 116 -32.15 1.63 -17.15
C ASP A 116 -31.30 0.40 -17.56
N GLY A 117 -30.38 -0.02 -16.69
CA GLY A 117 -29.51 -1.18 -16.86
C GLY A 117 -28.27 -0.91 -17.69
N TYR A 118 -28.07 0.29 -18.25
CA TYR A 118 -26.86 0.57 -19.01
C TYR A 118 -25.67 0.93 -18.11
N ILE A 119 -24.47 0.52 -18.53
CA ILE A 119 -23.25 0.77 -17.77
C ILE A 119 -23.00 2.26 -17.57
N LYS A 120 -22.66 2.64 -16.35
CA LYS A 120 -22.37 4.00 -15.87
C LYS A 120 -20.88 4.21 -15.67
N GLU A 121 -20.22 3.26 -15.02
CA GLU A 121 -18.77 3.29 -14.87
C GLU A 121 -18.19 1.88 -14.85
N LYS A 122 -16.95 1.77 -15.32
CA LYS A 122 -16.12 0.57 -15.24
C LYS A 122 -14.72 0.97 -14.80
N LYS A 123 -14.25 0.34 -13.73
CA LYS A 123 -12.97 0.63 -13.10
C LYS A 123 -12.22 -0.65 -12.84
N THR A 124 -10.92 -0.63 -13.03
CA THR A 124 -10.03 -1.74 -12.66
C THR A 124 -9.22 -1.30 -11.45
N LEU A 125 -9.15 -2.16 -10.45
CA LEU A 125 -8.45 -1.89 -9.21
C LEU A 125 -7.41 -2.96 -8.95
N LEU A 126 -6.22 -2.53 -8.59
CA LEU A 126 -5.23 -3.36 -7.95
C LEU A 126 -5.53 -3.44 -6.45
N GLY A 127 -5.67 -4.66 -5.95
CA GLY A 127 -6.13 -4.88 -4.59
C GLY A 127 -7.55 -4.35 -4.38
N GLN A 128 -7.76 -3.53 -3.35
CA GLN A 128 -9.08 -3.04 -2.98
C GLN A 128 -9.37 -1.58 -3.43
N TYR A 129 -8.35 -0.73 -3.59
CA TYR A 129 -8.57 0.72 -3.75
C TYR A 129 -7.74 1.39 -4.85
N LEU A 130 -6.63 0.80 -5.28
CA LEU A 130 -5.72 1.46 -6.21
C LEU A 130 -6.24 1.32 -7.64
N LEU A 131 -6.67 2.41 -8.28
CA LEU A 131 -7.19 2.38 -9.65
C LEU A 131 -6.08 2.16 -10.66
N ILE A 132 -6.23 1.23 -11.61
CA ILE A 132 -5.19 0.97 -12.61
C ILE A 132 -5.77 0.97 -14.02
N GLY A 133 -4.92 1.28 -14.99
CA GLY A 133 -5.32 1.31 -16.38
C GLY A 133 -6.35 2.37 -16.74
N THR A 134 -7.33 1.99 -17.56
CA THR A 134 -8.34 2.94 -18.06
C THR A 134 -9.65 2.77 -17.31
N SER A 135 -10.08 3.84 -16.64
CA SER A 135 -11.44 3.97 -16.12
C SER A 135 -12.37 4.51 -17.21
N GLU A 136 -13.54 3.89 -17.34
CA GLU A 136 -14.55 4.27 -18.32
C GLU A 136 -15.79 4.82 -17.60
N TYR A 137 -16.26 5.97 -18.05
CA TYR A 137 -17.44 6.65 -17.53
C TYR A 137 -18.40 6.95 -18.67
N TYR A 138 -19.65 6.54 -18.51
CA TYR A 138 -20.70 6.78 -19.49
C TYR A 138 -21.72 7.73 -18.89
N ASP A 139 -22.09 8.77 -19.62
CA ASP A 139 -23.25 9.57 -19.23
C ASP A 139 -24.56 8.79 -19.46
N LYS A 140 -25.69 9.38 -19.05
CA LYS A 140 -27.01 8.75 -19.25
C LYS A 140 -27.37 8.49 -20.72
N TYR A 141 -26.77 9.24 -21.65
CA TYR A 141 -26.98 9.08 -23.09
C TYR A 141 -25.99 8.11 -23.74
N GLY A 142 -25.04 7.56 -22.97
CA GLY A 142 -24.04 6.61 -23.44
C GLY A 142 -22.76 7.24 -24.00
N LYS A 143 -22.56 8.55 -23.81
CA LYS A 143 -21.29 9.20 -24.19
C LYS A 143 -20.18 8.74 -23.25
N LEU A 144 -19.13 8.15 -23.83
CA LEU A 144 -17.97 7.63 -23.11
C LEU A 144 -16.93 8.73 -22.82
N THR A 145 -16.44 8.75 -21.58
CA THR A 145 -15.24 9.45 -21.13
C THR A 145 -14.26 8.42 -20.56
N GLN A 146 -13.00 8.47 -20.97
CA GLN A 146 -11.95 7.57 -20.50
C GLN A 146 -10.89 8.36 -19.72
N VAL A 147 -10.45 7.81 -18.60
CA VAL A 147 -9.37 8.36 -17.77
C VAL A 147 -8.27 7.31 -17.68
N ASN A 148 -7.05 7.69 -18.06
CA ASN A 148 -5.87 6.84 -17.85
C ASN A 148 -5.33 7.09 -16.44
N GLU A 149 -5.54 6.13 -15.55
CA GLU A 149 -5.17 6.21 -14.13
C GLU A 149 -3.65 6.17 -13.93
N GLU A 150 -2.88 5.66 -14.90
CA GLU A 150 -1.42 5.64 -14.83
C GLU A 150 -0.79 7.04 -14.82
N ASN A 151 -1.55 8.05 -15.28
CA ASN A 151 -1.15 9.46 -15.26
C ASN A 151 -1.28 10.10 -13.88
N THR A 152 -2.00 9.46 -12.95
CA THR A 152 -2.20 9.95 -11.58
C THR A 152 -1.00 9.65 -10.69
N TYR A 153 -0.20 8.66 -11.06
CA TYR A 153 0.93 8.17 -10.28
C TYR A 153 2.24 8.85 -10.65
N GLY A 154 3.11 9.00 -9.66
CA GLY A 154 4.50 9.43 -9.85
C GLY A 154 5.34 8.49 -10.71
N LYS A 155 6.66 8.58 -10.60
CA LYS A 155 7.59 7.70 -11.34
C LYS A 155 7.42 6.22 -11.02
N ILE A 156 7.07 5.91 -9.78
CA ILE A 156 6.80 4.54 -9.33
C ILE A 156 5.39 4.14 -9.74
N LYS A 157 5.27 2.98 -10.38
CA LYS A 157 3.99 2.47 -10.91
C LYS A 157 3.43 1.33 -10.05
N PRO A 158 2.12 1.04 -10.14
CA PRO A 158 1.48 -0.06 -9.42
C PRO A 158 2.20 -1.41 -9.53
N ASP A 159 2.81 -1.71 -10.68
CA ASP A 159 3.58 -2.95 -10.88
C ASP A 159 4.85 -3.01 -10.03
N ASP A 160 5.47 -1.87 -9.72
CA ASP A 160 6.65 -1.81 -8.85
C ASP A 160 6.25 -2.06 -7.39
N VAL A 161 5.07 -1.60 -7.00
CA VAL A 161 4.48 -1.91 -5.68
C VAL A 161 4.22 -3.41 -5.55
N LEU A 162 3.69 -4.06 -6.58
CA LEU A 162 3.50 -5.52 -6.58
C LEU A 162 4.81 -6.30 -6.45
N LYS A 163 5.87 -5.88 -7.17
CA LYS A 163 7.20 -6.49 -7.04
C LYS A 163 7.75 -6.34 -5.63
N PHE A 164 7.51 -5.20 -4.98
CA PHE A 164 7.86 -5.02 -3.57
C PHE A 164 7.11 -6.00 -2.67
N ILE A 165 5.79 -6.15 -2.84
CA ILE A 165 4.98 -7.09 -2.04
C ILE A 165 5.42 -8.55 -2.26
N GLU A 166 5.73 -8.94 -3.49
CA GLU A 166 6.31 -10.26 -3.80
C GLU A 166 7.67 -10.46 -3.12
N LYS A 167 8.54 -9.44 -3.13
CA LYS A 167 9.83 -9.48 -2.44
C LYS A 167 9.70 -9.63 -0.92
N GLN A 168 8.62 -9.12 -0.32
CA GLN A 168 8.28 -9.36 1.09
C GLN A 168 7.79 -10.79 1.37
N GLY A 169 7.65 -11.63 0.34
CA GLY A 169 7.23 -13.03 0.48
C GLY A 169 5.74 -13.20 0.76
N VAL A 170 4.92 -12.18 0.48
CA VAL A 170 3.46 -12.22 0.72
C VAL A 170 2.72 -12.90 -0.42
N ILE A 171 3.10 -12.59 -1.65
CA ILE A 171 2.47 -13.08 -2.88
C ILE A 171 3.50 -13.68 -3.83
N ASN A 172 3.03 -14.47 -4.77
CA ASN A 172 3.79 -14.88 -5.95
C ASN A 172 3.02 -14.44 -7.20
N LEU A 173 3.58 -13.50 -7.97
CA LEU A 173 2.93 -12.89 -9.14
C LEU A 173 2.73 -13.89 -10.29
N LYS A 174 3.60 -14.90 -10.39
CA LYS A 174 3.52 -15.92 -11.45
C LYS A 174 2.41 -16.95 -11.19
N THR A 175 2.27 -17.40 -9.94
CA THR A 175 1.37 -18.50 -9.57
C THR A 175 0.08 -18.01 -8.94
N GLY A 176 0.04 -16.76 -8.45
CA GLY A 176 -1.06 -16.22 -7.68
C GLY A 176 -1.12 -16.70 -6.22
N LYS A 177 -0.19 -17.55 -5.76
CA LYS A 177 -0.14 -18.01 -4.36
C LYS A 177 -0.03 -16.79 -3.44
N GLY A 178 -0.81 -16.81 -2.35
CA GLY A 178 -0.74 -15.81 -1.28
C GLY A 178 -1.55 -14.54 -1.53
N PHE A 179 -2.20 -14.34 -2.68
CA PHE A 179 -3.03 -13.14 -2.93
C PHE A 179 -4.24 -13.03 -2.01
N PHE A 180 -4.82 -14.15 -1.60
CA PHE A 180 -6.01 -14.20 -0.76
C PHE A 180 -5.72 -14.92 0.56
N ILE A 181 -6.36 -14.47 1.63
CA ILE A 181 -6.37 -15.11 2.94
C ILE A 181 -7.63 -15.95 3.06
N GLY A 182 -7.49 -17.19 3.54
CA GLY A 182 -8.63 -18.05 3.84
C GLY A 182 -9.28 -18.68 2.61
N ASN A 183 -10.58 -18.96 2.73
CA ASN A 183 -11.35 -19.65 1.67
C ASN A 183 -11.60 -18.69 0.49
N PRO A 184 -11.44 -19.12 -0.77
CA PRO A 184 -11.76 -18.30 -1.97
C PRO A 184 -13.20 -17.76 -2.01
N LEU A 185 -14.12 -18.26 -1.17
CA LEU A 185 -15.47 -17.73 -1.01
C LEU A 185 -15.56 -16.50 -0.07
N ASN A 186 -14.53 -16.22 0.73
CA ASN A 186 -14.36 -15.04 1.58
C ASN A 186 -13.12 -14.28 1.11
N VAL A 187 -13.24 -13.58 -0.02
CA VAL A 187 -12.12 -12.98 -0.75
C VAL A 187 -11.53 -11.79 0.00
N GLU A 188 -10.76 -12.06 1.04
CA GLU A 188 -9.91 -11.08 1.68
C GLU A 188 -8.52 -11.12 1.05
N LEU A 189 -8.07 -10.00 0.50
CA LEU A 189 -6.71 -9.88 -0.02
C LEU A 189 -5.71 -9.89 1.14
N SER A 190 -4.55 -10.52 0.91
CA SER A 190 -3.44 -10.57 1.86
C SER A 190 -2.69 -9.24 2.02
N PHE A 191 -3.04 -8.27 1.19
CA PHE A 191 -2.47 -6.94 1.19
C PHE A 191 -3.52 -5.88 0.86
N TYR A 192 -3.21 -4.66 1.25
CA TYR A 192 -3.92 -3.44 0.92
C TYR A 192 -2.93 -2.47 0.25
N VAL A 193 -3.38 -1.78 -0.80
CA VAL A 193 -2.63 -0.68 -1.42
C VAL A 193 -3.55 0.52 -1.57
N GLY A 194 -3.14 1.65 -1.00
CA GLY A 194 -3.69 2.97 -1.25
C GLY A 194 -2.65 3.89 -1.89
N TYR A 195 -3.10 5.04 -2.40
CA TYR A 195 -2.23 6.07 -2.97
C TYR A 195 -2.70 7.46 -2.53
N GLY A 196 -1.74 8.32 -2.17
CA GLY A 196 -1.97 9.73 -1.90
C GLY A 196 -1.13 10.24 -0.74
N LYS A 197 -1.52 11.38 -0.19
CA LYS A 197 -0.85 11.95 0.99
C LYS A 197 -1.26 11.20 2.26
N PRO A 198 -0.30 10.69 3.03
CA PRO A 198 -0.60 10.13 4.33
C PRO A 198 -1.16 11.20 5.27
N ARG A 199 -2.03 10.77 6.18
CA ARG A 199 -2.69 11.66 7.15
C ARG A 199 -1.61 12.31 8.02
N ASP A 200 -1.73 13.62 8.23
CA ASP A 200 -0.83 14.42 9.09
C ASP A 200 0.60 14.62 8.56
N ALA A 201 0.88 14.27 7.30
CA ALA A 201 2.16 14.52 6.66
C ALA A 201 2.17 15.88 5.92
N THR A 202 3.13 16.75 6.26
CA THR A 202 3.45 17.95 5.45
C THR A 202 4.33 17.60 4.25
N THR A 203 4.19 16.38 3.70
CA THR A 203 5.05 15.91 2.61
C THR A 203 4.64 16.54 1.29
N GLU A 204 5.64 16.95 0.51
CA GLU A 204 5.44 17.42 -0.85
C GLU A 204 4.96 16.29 -1.76
N ASN A 205 5.49 15.08 -1.56
CA ASN A 205 5.23 13.90 -2.37
C ASN A 205 4.00 13.10 -1.91
N ASP A 206 3.40 12.38 -2.86
CA ASP A 206 2.44 11.30 -2.60
C ASP A 206 3.17 9.98 -2.29
N TYR A 207 2.45 9.08 -1.62
CA TYR A 207 2.97 7.77 -1.23
C TYR A 207 1.99 6.67 -1.61
N TYR A 208 2.55 5.50 -1.95
CA TYR A 208 1.81 4.26 -1.85
C TYR A 208 1.79 3.82 -0.39
N ILE A 209 0.59 3.58 0.13
CA ILE A 209 0.36 3.09 1.49
C ILE A 209 0.06 1.61 1.38
N ILE A 210 0.99 0.78 1.84
CA ILE A 210 0.99 -0.67 1.62
C ILE A 210 0.82 -1.35 2.97
N GLY A 211 -0.33 -2.00 3.18
CA GLY A 211 -0.58 -2.82 4.36
C GLY A 211 -0.44 -4.29 4.03
N LEU A 212 0.39 -5.03 4.76
CA LEU A 212 0.57 -6.48 4.60
C LEU A 212 -0.05 -7.21 5.78
N LYS A 213 -0.96 -8.15 5.51
CA LYS A 213 -1.70 -8.86 6.56
C LYS A 213 -1.00 -10.13 7.03
N TYR A 214 -0.24 -10.80 6.16
CA TYR A 214 0.48 -12.06 6.45
C TYR A 214 1.81 -12.11 5.69
N LYS A 215 2.85 -12.67 6.32
CA LYS A 215 4.10 -13.07 5.64
C LYS A 215 4.05 -14.56 5.33
N GLY A 216 4.35 -14.94 4.08
CA GLY A 216 4.77 -16.32 3.79
C GLY A 216 3.73 -17.30 3.26
N GLY A 217 2.52 -16.87 2.87
CA GLY A 217 1.60 -17.73 2.11
C GLY A 217 1.18 -19.05 2.77
N GLU A 218 1.46 -19.23 4.06
CA GLU A 218 1.01 -20.32 4.91
C GLU A 218 0.52 -19.69 6.20
N ALA A 219 -0.78 -19.85 6.48
CA ALA A 219 -1.29 -19.62 7.81
C ALA A 219 -0.64 -20.68 8.71
N GLU A 220 0.42 -20.33 9.44
CA GLU A 220 0.90 -21.18 10.51
C GLU A 220 -0.24 -21.32 11.53
N THR A 221 -0.91 -22.46 11.51
CA THR A 221 -1.80 -22.86 12.59
C THR A 221 -0.93 -23.08 13.82
N VAL A 222 -0.90 -22.10 14.71
CA VAL A 222 -0.34 -22.29 16.04
C VAL A 222 -1.16 -23.40 16.73
N PRO A 223 -0.56 -24.35 17.47
CA PRO A 223 -1.30 -25.41 18.19
C PRO A 223 -2.20 -24.91 19.33
N SER A 224 -2.33 -23.59 19.47
CA SER A 224 -3.22 -22.91 20.38
C SER A 224 -4.25 -22.22 19.51
N GLY A 225 -5.52 -22.64 19.57
CA GLY A 225 -6.60 -22.23 18.66
C GLY A 225 -7.01 -20.74 18.68
N GLU A 226 -6.08 -19.83 18.96
CA GLU A 226 -6.23 -18.40 18.69
C GLU A 226 -5.44 -18.06 17.42
N PRO A 227 -6.10 -17.52 16.37
CA PRO A 227 -5.36 -16.99 15.23
C PRO A 227 -4.43 -15.88 15.73
N LEU A 228 -3.16 -15.92 15.30
CA LEU A 228 -2.26 -14.77 15.40
C LEU A 228 -3.05 -13.55 14.92
N ARG A 229 -3.32 -12.58 15.82
CA ARG A 229 -3.95 -11.32 15.41
C ARG A 229 -3.09 -10.79 14.28
N ALA A 230 -3.65 -10.70 13.08
CA ALA A 230 -2.99 -10.07 11.95
C ALA A 230 -2.71 -8.62 12.34
N SER A 231 -1.49 -8.35 12.81
CA SER A 231 -0.99 -6.99 12.92
C SER A 231 -0.58 -6.59 11.51
N ASP A 232 -1.41 -5.77 10.87
CA ASP A 232 -1.10 -5.22 9.55
C ASP A 232 0.25 -4.50 9.62
N LEU A 233 1.21 -4.94 8.79
CA LEU A 233 2.51 -4.27 8.66
C LEU A 233 2.40 -3.21 7.58
N PHE A 234 2.47 -1.94 7.98
CA PHE A 234 2.36 -0.81 7.07
C PHE A 234 3.72 -0.33 6.56
N TYR A 235 3.75 -0.06 5.26
CA TYR A 235 4.86 0.56 4.56
C TYR A 235 4.39 1.77 3.77
N TYR A 236 5.25 2.76 3.67
CA TYR A 236 5.06 3.97 2.88
C TYR A 236 6.13 4.01 1.80
N MET A 237 5.73 3.92 0.54
CA MET A 237 6.65 4.00 -0.60
C MET A 237 6.48 5.33 -1.31
N ASN A 238 7.54 6.14 -1.34
CA ASN A 238 7.53 7.43 -2.02
C ASN A 238 7.25 7.25 -3.51
N SER A 239 6.23 7.94 -4.04
CA SER A 239 5.78 7.77 -5.44
C SER A 239 6.80 8.22 -6.49
N GLU A 240 7.77 9.06 -6.11
CA GLU A 240 8.78 9.61 -7.01
C GLU A 240 10.11 8.87 -6.94
N THR A 241 10.54 8.48 -5.74
CA THR A 241 11.87 7.88 -5.53
C THR A 241 11.83 6.36 -5.38
N GLY A 242 10.68 5.78 -5.01
CA GLY A 242 10.58 4.37 -4.66
C GLY A 242 11.19 4.01 -3.31
N GLN A 243 11.65 5.00 -2.53
CA GLN A 243 12.14 4.78 -1.18
C GLN A 243 10.98 4.30 -0.29
N VAL A 244 11.23 3.23 0.46
CA VAL A 244 10.24 2.60 1.33
C VAL A 244 10.60 2.86 2.79
N TYR A 245 9.60 3.20 3.58
CA TYR A 245 9.68 3.41 5.01
C TYR A 245 8.70 2.46 5.70
N THR A 246 9.09 1.91 6.85
CA THR A 246 8.14 1.40 7.84
C THR A 246 7.34 2.56 8.43
N GLU A 247 6.24 2.26 9.12
CA GLU A 247 5.43 3.29 9.81
C GLU A 247 6.27 4.13 10.79
N GLU A 248 7.09 3.49 11.62
CA GLU A 248 7.98 4.19 12.57
C GLU A 248 9.01 5.09 11.86
N GLU A 249 9.65 4.58 10.80
CA GLU A 249 10.60 5.37 10.01
C GLU A 249 9.92 6.55 9.32
N PHE A 250 8.70 6.36 8.83
CA PHE A 250 7.92 7.38 8.14
C PHE A 250 7.51 8.51 9.10
N GLU A 251 7.02 8.16 10.29
CA GLU A 251 6.70 9.13 11.34
C GLU A 251 7.93 9.91 11.80
N ASN A 252 9.06 9.24 11.97
CA ASN A 252 10.30 9.90 12.36
C ASN A 252 10.88 10.78 11.25
N HIS A 253 10.71 10.39 9.99
CA HIS A 253 11.10 11.20 8.82
C HIS A 253 10.26 12.49 8.70
N ASN A 254 8.96 12.44 9.04
CA ASN A 254 8.04 13.56 8.86
C ASN A 254 7.86 14.45 10.08
N LYS A 255 8.45 14.10 11.23
CA LYS A 255 8.53 15.05 12.35
C LYS A 255 9.40 16.22 11.90
N SER A 256 8.86 17.44 11.99
CA SER A 256 9.69 18.64 11.91
C SER A 256 10.85 18.49 12.89
N PRO A 257 12.07 18.94 12.55
CA PRO A 257 13.19 18.86 13.49
C PRO A 257 12.74 19.44 14.83
N LYS A 258 12.82 18.64 15.90
CA LYS A 258 12.62 19.18 17.23
C LYS A 258 13.67 20.25 17.41
N THR A 259 13.21 21.48 17.59
CA THR A 259 14.07 22.60 17.86
C THR A 259 13.73 23.15 19.24
N THR A 260 14.79 23.42 20.01
CA THR A 260 14.67 24.00 21.34
C THR A 260 15.14 25.44 21.27
N THR A 261 14.32 26.38 21.71
CA THR A 261 14.72 27.80 21.76
C THR A 261 15.10 28.17 23.18
N PHE A 262 16.34 28.59 23.38
CA PHE A 262 16.88 29.03 24.66
C PHE A 262 17.61 30.36 24.50
N GLN A 263 17.26 31.34 25.34
CA GLN A 263 17.82 32.70 25.32
C GLN A 263 17.84 33.36 23.92
N GLY A 264 16.77 33.14 23.13
CA GLY A 264 16.63 33.74 21.80
C GLY A 264 17.45 33.05 20.69
N LYS A 265 18.14 31.95 20.99
CA LYS A 265 18.76 31.08 19.98
C LYS A 265 17.94 29.80 19.82
N THR A 266 17.76 29.39 18.58
CA THR A 266 17.11 28.13 18.22
C THR A 266 18.18 27.08 17.95
N TYR A 267 18.07 25.94 18.61
CA TYR A 267 18.97 24.80 18.49
C TYR A 267 18.22 23.64 17.84
N THR A 268 18.88 22.92 16.94
CA THR A 268 18.49 21.54 16.58
C THR A 268 18.66 20.62 17.78
N GLU A 269 18.06 19.42 17.74
CA GLU A 269 18.18 18.44 18.84
C GLU A 269 19.65 18.07 19.11
N GLU A 270 20.48 17.85 18.07
CA GLU A 270 21.90 17.54 18.27
C GLU A 270 22.68 18.71 18.85
N GLU A 271 22.41 19.94 18.39
CA GLU A 271 23.04 21.15 18.93
C GLU A 271 22.61 21.42 20.38
N TRP A 272 21.36 21.10 20.72
CA TRP A 272 20.85 21.24 22.08
C TRP A 272 21.50 20.24 23.04
N GLN A 273 21.63 18.98 22.64
CA GLN A 273 22.32 17.96 23.45
C GLN A 273 23.79 18.31 23.68
N ALA A 274 24.50 18.74 22.63
CA ALA A 274 25.89 19.19 22.76
C ALA A 274 26.01 20.42 23.67
N PHE A 275 25.07 21.36 23.59
CA PHE A 275 25.00 22.50 24.49
C PHE A 275 24.76 22.08 25.95
N GLU A 276 23.80 21.18 26.22
CA GLU A 276 23.52 20.67 27.56
C GLU A 276 24.73 19.95 28.16
N GLU A 277 25.43 19.13 27.37
CA GLU A 277 26.65 18.42 27.78
C GLU A 277 27.76 19.41 28.14
N GLU A 278 28.01 20.44 27.31
CA GLU A 278 29.01 21.48 27.60
C GLU A 278 28.65 22.26 28.88
N GLN A 279 27.38 22.58 29.11
CA GLN A 279 26.94 23.25 30.34
C GLN A 279 27.10 22.34 31.56
N TRP A 280 26.82 21.04 31.41
CA TRP A 280 26.97 20.05 32.45
C TRP A 280 28.43 19.89 32.88
N GLU A 281 29.37 19.80 31.94
CA GLU A 281 30.81 19.74 32.22
C GLU A 281 31.30 21.00 32.98
N LYS A 282 30.89 22.19 32.52
CA LYS A 282 31.20 23.47 33.19
C LYS A 282 30.63 23.54 34.61
N TYR A 283 29.47 22.93 34.83
CA TYR A 283 28.85 22.86 36.14
C TYR A 283 29.61 21.91 37.07
N GLN A 284 29.96 20.70 36.60
CA GLN A 284 30.74 19.72 37.36
C GLN A 284 32.09 20.30 37.79
N ALA A 285 32.76 21.05 36.91
CA ALA A 285 34.05 21.70 37.21
C ALA A 285 33.97 22.77 38.32
N LYS A 286 32.79 23.34 38.59
CA LYS A 286 32.60 24.42 39.57
C LYS A 286 32.25 23.94 40.99
N GLY A 287 31.98 22.65 41.19
CA GLY A 287 31.78 22.06 42.53
C GLY A 287 30.67 22.70 43.38
N THR A 288 29.62 23.25 42.76
CA THR A 288 28.55 23.98 43.46
C THR A 288 27.39 23.08 43.92
N LYS A 289 26.80 23.35 45.10
CA LYS A 289 25.70 22.56 45.71
C LYS A 289 24.28 22.80 45.15
N LYS A 290 24.07 23.75 44.25
CA LYS A 290 22.75 24.09 43.70
C LYS A 290 22.44 23.19 42.50
N SER A 291 21.22 22.68 42.33
CA SER A 291 20.83 21.82 41.20
C SER A 291 21.23 22.46 39.86
N PHE A 292 21.78 21.67 38.94
CA PHE A 292 22.21 22.11 37.61
C PHE A 292 21.08 22.83 36.86
N TRP A 293 19.88 22.25 36.90
CA TRP A 293 18.72 22.76 36.18
C TRP A 293 18.20 24.09 36.74
N ASP A 294 18.22 24.28 38.06
CA ASP A 294 17.88 25.55 38.72
C ASP A 294 18.88 26.68 38.35
N ARG A 295 20.08 26.33 37.90
CA ARG A 295 21.08 27.29 37.47
C ARG A 295 20.97 27.61 35.98
N LEU A 296 20.61 26.61 35.18
CA LEU A 296 20.50 26.75 33.74
C LEU A 296 19.22 27.51 33.34
N PHE A 297 18.12 27.27 34.05
CA PHE A 297 16.81 27.83 33.73
C PHE A 297 16.34 28.96 34.66
N GLY A 298 17.02 29.18 35.79
CA GLY A 298 16.74 30.26 36.74
C GLY A 298 16.02 29.81 38.00
#